data_AF-A0A1A2NIG4-F1
#
_entry.id   AF-A0A1A2NIG4-F1
#
_cell.length_a   1.000
_cell.length_b   1.000
_cell.length_c   1.000
_cell.angle_alpha   90.00
_cell.angle_beta   90.00
_cell.angle_gamma   90.00
#
_symmetry.space_group_name_H-M   'P 1'
#
loop_
_entity.id
_entity.type
_entity.pdbx_description
1 polymer ?
#
loop_
_entity_poly.entity_id
_entity_poly.type
_entity_poly.pdbx_seq_one_letter_code
_entity_poly.pdbx_strand_id
1 'polypeptide(L)'
;MSGADEGTAPVAEEWAWLEEHPVFTTGGEKGGNVPRVPVAAVLEPLRFGFGLLVVAFAVSVGCTIAGVGFVVAGLSEGLGVLSWWWLALGIPAAGLALFCFSGVYVRGMELTMRERARNLVLLAGLLGGIAIGLAALGIWWASRFFGLSAAVTATACLITALIAARWVRCARLDVARILRLRATGTRYRGVVAALPDPATWNQGGNVPIRYQHQTGERVVSVRVNTYAHKIPVPGTPVIVFADHRGDLLVELDPAHPVEYHPDNRPYESDSSGGGS
;
A
#
# COMPACT_ATOMS: atom_id res chain seq x y z
N MET A 1 -42.92 -7.31 15.90
CA MET A 1 -41.90 -6.28 16.11
C MET A 1 -40.59 -6.86 15.61
N SER A 2 -40.26 -6.59 14.35
CA SER A 2 -39.01 -7.00 13.69
C SER A 2 -38.12 -5.76 13.72
N GLY A 3 -37.03 -5.85 14.49
CA GLY A 3 -36.06 -4.78 14.62
C GLY A 3 -35.17 -4.76 13.38
N ALA A 4 -35.19 -3.63 12.68
CA ALA A 4 -34.23 -3.30 11.65
C ALA A 4 -32.85 -3.14 12.29
N ASP A 5 -31.97 -4.11 12.06
CA ASP A 5 -30.54 -4.01 12.33
C ASP A 5 -29.84 -3.81 10.98
N GLU A 6 -30.13 -2.66 10.37
CA GLU A 6 -29.66 -2.26 9.05
C GLU A 6 -28.89 -0.95 9.25
N GLY A 7 -27.55 -0.99 9.09
CA GLY A 7 -26.83 0.24 8.77
C GLY A 7 -25.42 0.48 9.29
N THR A 8 -24.73 -0.45 9.96
CA THR A 8 -23.33 -0.21 10.39
C THR A 8 -22.34 -1.36 10.15
N ALA A 9 -22.62 -2.29 9.24
CA ALA A 9 -21.72 -3.41 8.94
C ALA A 9 -21.46 -3.65 7.44
N PRO A 10 -20.71 -2.76 6.75
CA PRO A 10 -19.93 -3.24 5.61
C PRO A 10 -18.44 -2.90 5.66
N VAL A 11 -18.02 -1.86 6.39
CA VAL A 11 -16.61 -1.43 6.35
C VAL A 11 -15.69 -2.37 7.13
N ALA A 12 -16.17 -3.01 8.20
CA ALA A 12 -15.34 -3.94 8.99
C ALA A 12 -15.07 -5.26 8.24
N GLU A 13 -16.03 -5.79 7.48
CA GLU A 13 -15.82 -7.00 6.65
C GLU A 13 -15.00 -6.70 5.38
N GLU A 14 -15.16 -5.51 4.80
CA GLU A 14 -14.47 -5.11 3.57
C GLU A 14 -12.94 -5.12 3.71
N TRP A 15 -12.43 -5.01 4.94
CA TRP A 15 -11.00 -5.05 5.25
C TRP A 15 -10.61 -6.17 6.23
N ALA A 16 -11.50 -7.11 6.57
CA ALA A 16 -11.15 -8.25 7.43
C ALA A 16 -10.03 -9.13 6.80
N TRP A 17 -9.86 -9.09 5.48
CA TRP A 17 -8.71 -9.73 4.81
C TRP A 17 -7.38 -8.99 4.99
N LEU A 18 -7.39 -7.70 5.40
CA LEU A 18 -6.21 -7.00 5.90
C LEU A 18 -5.82 -7.47 7.30
N GLU A 19 -6.75 -8.08 8.04
CA GLU A 19 -6.48 -8.70 9.34
C GLU A 19 -5.63 -9.97 9.15
N GLU A 20 -4.34 -9.72 8.90
CA GLU A 20 -3.17 -10.46 9.37
C GLU A 20 -3.16 -11.99 9.21
N HIS A 21 -3.83 -12.57 8.22
CA HIS A 21 -3.54 -13.94 7.86
C HIS A 21 -2.09 -14.06 7.37
N PRO A 22 -1.35 -15.13 7.75
CA PRO A 22 0.02 -15.29 7.34
C PRO A 22 0.11 -15.42 5.81
N VAL A 23 0.93 -14.58 5.20
CA VAL A 23 1.15 -14.58 3.74
C VAL A 23 2.51 -15.15 3.44
N PHE A 24 2.57 -16.13 2.53
CA PHE A 24 3.82 -16.71 2.05
C PHE A 24 4.28 -16.02 0.78
N THR A 25 5.54 -15.59 0.73
CA THR A 25 6.15 -14.99 -0.46
C THR A 25 7.36 -15.80 -0.92
N THR A 26 7.47 -15.98 -2.24
CA THR A 26 8.61 -16.69 -2.85
C THR A 26 9.74 -15.75 -3.27
N GLY A 27 9.47 -14.45 -3.40
CA GLY A 27 10.44 -13.44 -3.85
C GLY A 27 11.19 -12.72 -2.72
N GLY A 28 10.95 -13.12 -1.47
CA GLY A 28 11.58 -12.50 -0.30
C GLY A 28 11.03 -11.10 0.03
N GLU A 29 9.85 -10.73 -0.46
CA GLU A 29 9.19 -9.48 -0.09
C GLU A 29 8.86 -9.46 1.41
N LYS A 30 8.90 -8.26 2.03
CA LYS A 30 8.64 -8.03 3.48
C LYS A 30 7.72 -6.84 3.75
N GLY A 31 6.95 -6.91 4.83
CA GLY A 31 6.12 -5.80 5.34
C GLY A 31 5.20 -5.23 4.27
N GLY A 32 5.13 -3.90 4.15
CA GLY A 32 4.31 -3.21 3.14
C GLY A 32 4.70 -3.45 1.67
N ASN A 33 5.68 -4.33 1.41
CA ASN A 33 6.01 -4.83 0.08
C ASN A 33 5.28 -6.12 -0.33
N VAL A 34 4.64 -6.79 0.61
CA VAL A 34 3.95 -8.06 0.37
C VAL A 34 2.62 -7.77 -0.35
N PRO A 35 2.39 -8.33 -1.54
CA PRO A 35 1.09 -8.21 -2.20
C PRO A 35 0.06 -9.06 -1.43
N ARG A 36 -1.05 -8.45 -1.00
CA ARG A 36 -2.17 -9.16 -0.36
C ARG A 36 -3.34 -9.21 -1.33
N VAL A 37 -3.59 -10.39 -1.92
CA VAL A 37 -4.64 -10.56 -2.93
C VAL A 37 -5.77 -11.41 -2.36
N PRO A 38 -6.99 -10.87 -2.16
CA PRO A 38 -8.15 -11.66 -1.74
C PRO A 38 -8.43 -12.82 -2.69
N VAL A 39 -8.96 -13.93 -2.18
CA VAL A 39 -9.23 -15.15 -2.98
C VAL A 39 -10.17 -14.86 -4.16
N ALA A 40 -11.14 -13.97 -3.97
CA ALA A 40 -12.11 -13.55 -4.98
C ALA A 40 -11.73 -12.28 -5.76
N ALA A 41 -10.51 -11.75 -5.58
CA ALA A 41 -10.13 -10.48 -6.19
C ALA A 41 -10.00 -10.60 -7.72
N VAL A 42 -10.61 -9.66 -8.43
CA VAL A 42 -10.38 -9.42 -9.85
C VAL A 42 -9.54 -8.17 -9.97
N LEU A 43 -8.41 -8.24 -10.68
CA LEU A 43 -7.57 -7.07 -10.91
C LEU A 43 -8.26 -6.13 -11.88
N GLU A 44 -8.88 -5.07 -11.36
CA GLU A 44 -9.46 -4.04 -12.22
C GLU A 44 -8.38 -3.27 -12.98
N PRO A 45 -8.68 -2.80 -14.22
CA PRO A 45 -7.81 -1.87 -14.93
C PRO A 45 -7.67 -0.57 -14.12
N LEU A 46 -6.50 0.09 -14.24
CA LEU A 46 -6.33 1.41 -13.66
C LEU A 46 -7.31 2.36 -14.35
N ARG A 47 -8.39 2.71 -13.66
CA ARG A 47 -9.41 3.60 -14.22
C ARG A 47 -8.83 5.00 -14.31
N PHE A 48 -9.13 5.71 -15.40
CA PHE A 48 -8.74 7.12 -15.59
C PHE A 48 -9.13 7.99 -14.38
N GLY A 49 -10.27 7.67 -13.74
CA GLY A 49 -10.73 8.34 -12.52
C GLY A 49 -9.76 8.29 -11.34
N PHE A 50 -8.92 7.25 -11.21
CA PHE A 50 -7.89 7.21 -10.16
C PHE A 50 -6.77 8.22 -10.43
N GLY A 51 -6.32 8.33 -11.68
CA GLY A 51 -5.37 9.37 -12.08
C GLY A 51 -5.93 10.78 -11.82
N LEU A 52 -7.21 10.99 -12.15
CA LEU A 52 -7.89 12.26 -11.90
C LEU A 52 -7.98 12.60 -10.41
N LEU A 53 -8.22 11.61 -9.54
CA LEU A 53 -8.19 11.79 -8.09
C LEU A 53 -6.82 12.24 -7.57
N VAL A 54 -5.74 11.62 -8.06
CA VAL A 54 -4.37 12.00 -7.68
C VAL A 54 -4.03 13.42 -8.15
N VAL A 55 -4.43 13.78 -9.37
CA VAL A 55 -4.24 15.13 -9.90
C VAL A 55 -5.06 16.15 -9.11
N ALA A 56 -6.33 15.86 -8.83
CA ALA A 56 -7.21 16.71 -8.03
C ALA A 56 -6.65 16.90 -6.60
N PHE A 57 -6.11 15.85 -6.00
CA PHE A 57 -5.41 15.93 -4.72
C PHE A 57 -4.21 16.90 -4.78
N ALA A 58 -3.32 16.72 -5.76
CA ALA A 58 -2.15 17.58 -5.92
C ALA A 58 -2.54 19.05 -6.15
N VAL A 59 -3.49 19.33 -7.05
CA VAL A 59 -3.97 20.69 -7.31
C VAL A 59 -4.58 21.31 -6.05
N SER A 60 -5.40 20.56 -5.30
CA SER A 60 -6.05 21.05 -4.09
C SER A 60 -5.03 21.40 -2.99
N VAL A 61 -4.00 20.57 -2.81
CA VAL A 61 -2.87 20.86 -1.91
C VAL A 61 -2.15 22.14 -2.35
N GLY A 62 -1.89 22.30 -3.66
CA GLY A 62 -1.25 23.50 -4.21
C GLY A 62 -2.06 24.76 -3.99
N CYS A 63 -3.37 24.74 -4.25
CA CYS A 63 -4.28 25.84 -3.98
C CYS A 63 -4.34 26.19 -2.48
N THR A 64 -4.29 25.18 -1.60
CA THR A 64 -4.26 25.39 -0.15
C THR A 64 -3.00 26.16 0.26
N ILE A 65 -1.82 25.71 -0.20
CA ILE A 65 -0.54 26.33 0.13
C ILE A 65 -0.46 27.75 -0.45
N ALA A 66 -0.88 27.93 -1.70
CA ALA A 66 -0.92 29.25 -2.34
C ALA A 66 -1.86 30.19 -1.59
N GLY A 67 -3.10 29.75 -1.28
CA GLY A 67 -4.08 30.56 -0.55
C GLY A 67 -3.57 31.00 0.81
N VAL A 68 -3.03 30.07 1.61
CA VAL A 68 -2.43 30.40 2.92
C VAL A 68 -1.25 31.36 2.76
N GLY A 69 -0.36 31.11 1.80
CA GLY A 69 0.78 31.98 1.55
C GLY A 69 0.37 33.40 1.10
N PHE A 70 -0.68 33.54 0.29
CA PHE A 70 -1.21 34.85 -0.11
C PHE A 70 -1.85 35.62 1.04
N VAL A 71 -2.54 34.93 1.96
CA VAL A 71 -3.03 35.57 3.20
C VAL A 71 -1.87 36.13 3.99
N VAL A 72 -0.81 35.32 4.21
CA VAL A 72 0.38 35.74 4.97
C VAL A 72 1.08 36.91 4.27
N ALA A 73 1.26 36.84 2.95
CA ALA A 73 1.86 37.92 2.17
C ALA A 73 1.04 39.21 2.25
N GLY A 74 -0.28 39.14 2.05
CA GLY A 74 -1.15 40.31 2.10
C GLY A 74 -1.23 40.95 3.49
N LEU A 75 -1.13 40.15 4.56
CA LEU A 75 -1.00 40.69 5.92
C LEU A 75 0.34 41.42 6.12
N SER A 76 1.43 40.94 5.53
CA SER A 76 2.75 41.59 5.63
C SER A 76 2.85 42.90 4.85
N GLU A 77 2.13 43.03 3.74
CA GLU A 77 2.11 44.23 2.88
C GLU A 77 1.06 45.28 3.31
N GLY A 78 0.29 45.02 4.38
CA GLY A 78 -0.75 45.95 4.85
C GLY A 78 -2.03 45.96 4.02
N LEU A 79 -2.23 44.97 3.14
CA LEU A 79 -3.45 44.83 2.32
C LEU A 79 -4.69 44.40 3.14
N GLY A 80 -4.50 44.06 4.42
CA GLY A 80 -5.55 44.01 5.48
C GLY A 80 -6.84 43.30 5.07
N VAL A 81 -7.87 44.07 4.71
CA VAL A 81 -9.23 43.60 4.39
C VAL A 81 -9.34 43.06 2.95
N LEU A 82 -8.28 43.13 2.15
CA LEU A 82 -8.24 42.51 0.82
C LEU A 82 -7.46 41.18 0.81
N SER A 83 -6.93 40.69 1.94
CA SER A 83 -6.22 39.39 1.95
C SER A 83 -7.08 38.21 2.39
N TRP A 84 -8.19 38.45 3.12
CA TRP A 84 -9.07 37.38 3.63
C TRP A 84 -9.79 36.59 2.54
N TRP A 85 -10.02 37.15 1.34
CA TRP A 85 -10.67 36.40 0.26
C TRP A 85 -9.85 35.17 -0.18
N TRP A 86 -8.53 35.20 0.04
CA TRP A 86 -7.67 34.03 -0.18
C TRP A 86 -7.97 32.88 0.78
N LEU A 87 -8.55 33.14 1.96
CA LEU A 87 -9.06 32.08 2.85
C LEU A 87 -10.28 31.39 2.24
N ALA A 88 -11.12 32.11 1.50
CA ALA A 88 -12.24 31.54 0.77
C ALA A 88 -11.79 30.59 -0.35
N LEU A 89 -10.53 30.68 -0.79
CA LEU A 89 -9.91 29.72 -1.70
C LEU A 89 -9.18 28.60 -0.96
N GLY A 90 -8.40 28.94 0.08
CA GLY A 90 -7.58 27.98 0.82
C GLY A 90 -8.39 26.96 1.63
N ILE A 91 -9.47 27.39 2.30
CA ILE A 91 -10.25 26.50 3.18
C ILE A 91 -11.01 25.43 2.37
N PRO A 92 -11.75 25.76 1.29
CA PRO A 92 -12.38 24.74 0.46
C PRO A 92 -11.37 23.83 -0.23
N ALA A 93 -10.21 24.38 -0.65
CA ALA A 93 -9.14 23.57 -1.25
C ALA A 93 -8.57 22.56 -0.25
N ALA A 94 -8.43 22.92 1.04
CA ALA A 94 -7.98 21.99 2.08
C ALA A 94 -9.00 20.87 2.31
N GLY A 95 -10.29 21.21 2.36
CA GLY A 95 -11.37 20.22 2.46
C GLY A 95 -11.38 19.25 1.28
N LEU A 96 -11.22 19.77 0.05
CA LEU A 96 -11.13 18.96 -1.15
C LEU A 96 -9.86 18.08 -1.15
N ALA A 97 -8.73 18.59 -0.66
CA ALA A 97 -7.49 17.82 -0.53
C ALA A 97 -7.68 16.64 0.42
N LEU A 98 -8.34 16.81 1.57
CA LEU A 98 -8.66 15.71 2.49
C LEU A 98 -9.60 14.68 1.87
N PHE A 99 -10.63 15.14 1.16
CA PHE A 99 -11.56 14.26 0.45
C PHE A 99 -10.83 13.44 -0.63
N CYS A 100 -10.02 14.08 -1.46
CA CYS A 100 -9.24 13.39 -2.49
C CYS A 100 -8.17 12.47 -1.88
N PHE A 101 -7.53 12.86 -0.78
CA PHE A 101 -6.59 12.02 -0.04
C PHE A 101 -7.27 10.72 0.42
N SER A 102 -8.44 10.82 1.05
CA SER A 102 -9.24 9.67 1.46
C SER A 102 -9.61 8.80 0.25
N GLY A 103 -10.06 9.39 -0.86
CA GLY A 103 -10.38 8.68 -2.09
C GLY A 103 -9.18 7.95 -2.71
N VAL A 104 -8.00 8.57 -2.74
CA VAL A 104 -6.75 7.94 -3.20
C VAL A 104 -6.30 6.84 -2.24
N TYR A 105 -6.51 7.03 -0.94
CA TYR A 105 -6.17 6.03 0.07
C TYR A 105 -7.01 4.76 -0.08
N VAL A 106 -8.34 4.90 -0.15
CA VAL A 106 -9.29 3.77 -0.28
C VAL A 106 -9.11 3.07 -1.62
N ARG A 107 -9.23 3.80 -2.74
CA ARG A 107 -9.07 3.19 -4.07
C ARG A 107 -7.65 2.71 -4.35
N GLY A 108 -6.65 3.37 -3.78
CA GLY A 108 -5.26 2.97 -3.90
C GLY A 108 -5.03 1.60 -3.28
N MET A 109 -5.66 1.32 -2.14
CA MET A 109 -5.64 0.00 -1.53
C MET A 109 -6.28 -1.07 -2.41
N GLU A 110 -7.48 -0.82 -2.91
CA GLU A 110 -8.20 -1.75 -3.81
C GLU A 110 -7.42 -2.05 -5.10
N LEU A 111 -6.76 -1.04 -5.68
CA LEU A 111 -6.11 -1.19 -6.98
C LEU A 111 -4.68 -1.73 -6.90
N THR A 112 -3.95 -1.42 -5.84
CA THR A 112 -2.51 -1.74 -5.74
C THR A 112 -2.20 -2.88 -4.79
N MET A 113 -3.10 -3.20 -3.86
CA MET A 113 -2.98 -4.31 -2.90
C MET A 113 -1.64 -4.30 -2.12
N ARG A 114 -0.97 -3.14 -2.05
CA ARG A 114 0.38 -2.95 -1.49
C ARG A 114 0.54 -1.56 -0.89
N GLU A 115 0.80 -1.51 0.42
CA GLU A 115 0.87 -0.27 1.19
C GLU A 115 1.97 0.68 0.70
N ARG A 116 3.14 0.16 0.33
CA ARG A 116 4.27 1.01 -0.09
C ARG A 116 3.97 1.75 -1.39
N ALA A 117 3.33 1.09 -2.36
CA ALA A 117 2.97 1.72 -3.63
C ALA A 117 1.95 2.85 -3.40
N ARG A 118 0.93 2.59 -2.56
CA ARG A 118 -0.04 3.59 -2.11
C ARG A 118 0.63 4.81 -1.46
N ASN A 119 1.51 4.58 -0.48
CA ASN A 119 2.17 5.67 0.25
C ASN A 119 3.03 6.53 -0.68
N LEU A 120 3.69 5.94 -1.68
CA LEU A 120 4.45 6.67 -2.70
C LEU A 120 3.55 7.52 -3.60
N VAL A 121 2.37 7.03 -3.98
CA VAL A 121 1.40 7.82 -4.77
C VAL A 121 0.89 9.02 -3.96
N LEU A 122 0.57 8.82 -2.68
CA LEU A 122 0.16 9.89 -1.78
C LEU A 122 1.29 10.92 -1.60
N LEU A 123 2.53 10.47 -1.41
CA LEU A 123 3.70 11.34 -1.30
C LEU A 123 3.94 12.12 -2.60
N ALA A 124 3.81 11.49 -3.78
CA ALA A 124 3.94 12.15 -5.07
C ALA A 124 2.90 13.27 -5.23
N GLY A 125 1.63 12.99 -4.90
CA GLY A 125 0.56 13.98 -4.94
C GLY A 125 0.81 15.16 -3.98
N LEU A 126 1.25 14.87 -2.76
CA LEU A 126 1.57 15.89 -1.75
C LEU A 126 2.72 16.79 -2.20
N LEU A 127 3.84 16.20 -2.65
CA LEU A 127 5.00 16.94 -3.14
C LEU A 127 4.66 17.75 -4.40
N GLY A 128 3.84 17.20 -5.29
CA GLY A 128 3.35 17.91 -6.47
C GLY A 128 2.51 19.13 -6.12
N GLY A 129 1.61 18.99 -5.15
CA GLY A 129 0.85 20.12 -4.63
C GLY A 129 1.72 21.19 -3.99
N ILE A 130 2.69 20.80 -3.16
CA ILE A 130 3.67 21.74 -2.57
C ILE A 130 4.41 22.50 -3.66
N ALA A 131 4.88 21.83 -4.72
CA ALA A 131 5.56 22.48 -5.84
C ALA A 131 4.67 23.53 -6.53
N ILE A 132 3.40 23.19 -6.81
CA ILE A 132 2.43 24.10 -7.44
C ILE A 132 2.19 25.33 -6.56
N GLY A 133 1.98 25.13 -5.25
CA GLY A 133 1.74 26.22 -4.31
C GLY A 133 2.94 27.17 -4.19
N LEU A 134 4.15 26.63 -4.06
CA LEU A 134 5.37 27.42 -4.00
C LEU A 134 5.66 28.18 -5.30
N ALA A 135 5.37 27.57 -6.46
CA ALA A 135 5.51 28.24 -7.75
C ALA A 135 4.58 29.46 -7.86
N ALA A 136 3.31 29.32 -7.44
CA ALA A 136 2.35 30.42 -7.44
C ALA A 136 2.80 31.59 -6.54
N LEU A 137 3.33 31.28 -5.35
CA LEU A 137 3.89 32.30 -4.44
C LEU A 137 5.13 32.98 -5.02
N GLY A 138 6.00 32.22 -5.69
CA GLY A 138 7.19 32.76 -6.34
C GLY A 138 6.88 33.72 -7.49
N ILE A 139 5.82 33.44 -8.26
CA ILE A 139 5.35 34.34 -9.32
C ILE A 139 4.89 35.67 -8.73
N TRP A 140 4.16 35.65 -7.61
CA TRP A 140 3.66 36.86 -6.97
C TRP A 140 4.77 37.75 -6.40
N TRP A 141 5.73 37.15 -5.68
CA TRP A 141 6.81 37.91 -5.05
C TRP A 141 7.93 38.31 -6.00
N ALA A 142 7.84 37.95 -7.30
CA ALA A 142 8.86 38.17 -8.32
C ALA A 142 10.29 37.79 -7.87
N SER A 143 10.42 36.89 -6.89
CA SER A 143 11.65 36.67 -6.14
C SER A 143 12.33 35.38 -6.62
N ARG A 144 13.60 35.51 -7.01
CA ARG A 144 14.41 34.39 -7.54
C ARG A 144 14.55 33.23 -6.55
N PHE A 145 14.45 33.49 -5.25
CA PHE A 145 14.56 32.48 -4.20
C PHE A 145 13.42 31.45 -4.23
N PHE A 146 12.20 31.87 -4.57
CA PHE A 146 11.06 30.95 -4.67
C PHE A 146 11.05 30.16 -5.98
N GLY A 147 11.68 30.68 -7.05
CA GLY A 147 11.86 29.94 -8.30
C GLY A 147 12.77 28.72 -8.13
N LEU A 148 13.86 28.85 -7.37
CA LEU A 148 14.77 27.74 -7.09
C LEU A 148 14.09 26.66 -6.24
N SER A 149 13.37 27.05 -5.18
CA SER A 149 12.65 26.09 -4.33
C SER A 149 11.55 25.36 -5.12
N ALA A 150 10.75 26.08 -5.91
CA ALA A 150 9.74 25.48 -6.78
C ALA A 150 10.35 24.49 -7.80
N ALA A 151 11.50 24.82 -8.40
CA ALA A 151 12.19 23.92 -9.34
C ALA A 151 12.73 22.66 -8.65
N VAL A 152 13.31 22.79 -7.45
CA VAL A 152 13.77 21.65 -6.64
C VAL A 152 12.59 20.76 -6.25
N THR A 153 11.48 21.35 -5.77
CA THR A 153 10.29 20.58 -5.41
C THR A 153 9.63 19.93 -6.63
N ALA A 154 9.58 20.60 -7.79
CA ALA A 154 9.06 20.02 -9.03
C ALA A 154 9.92 18.83 -9.50
N THR A 155 11.24 18.95 -9.39
CA THR A 155 12.17 17.86 -9.72
C THR A 155 11.99 16.67 -8.76
N ALA A 156 11.91 16.93 -7.45
CA ALA A 156 11.61 15.91 -6.46
C ALA A 156 10.25 15.24 -6.71
N CYS A 157 9.22 16.02 -7.05
CA CYS A 157 7.90 15.50 -7.42
C CYS A 157 7.98 14.60 -8.65
N LEU A 158 8.69 15.01 -9.71
CA LEU A 158 8.84 14.21 -10.92
C LEU A 158 9.53 12.87 -10.61
N ILE A 159 10.62 12.91 -9.84
CA ILE A 159 11.33 11.70 -9.41
C ILE A 159 10.40 10.79 -8.59
N THR A 160 9.70 11.33 -7.58
CA THR A 160 8.78 10.56 -6.75
C THR A 160 7.61 10.00 -7.58
N ALA A 161 7.09 10.74 -8.56
CA ALA A 161 6.03 10.27 -9.45
C ALA A 161 6.50 9.12 -10.36
N LEU A 162 7.70 9.21 -10.93
CA LEU A 162 8.30 8.14 -11.73
C LEU A 162 8.55 6.88 -10.89
N ILE A 163 9.07 7.06 -9.67
CA ILE A 163 9.25 5.98 -8.70
C ILE A 163 7.90 5.35 -8.38
N ALA A 164 6.89 6.15 -8.01
CA ALA A 164 5.53 5.67 -7.71
C ALA A 164 4.93 4.88 -8.89
N ALA A 165 5.02 5.42 -10.11
CA ALA A 165 4.52 4.74 -11.31
C ALA A 165 5.22 3.39 -11.55
N ARG A 166 6.54 3.33 -11.37
CA ARG A 166 7.31 2.08 -11.46
C ARG A 166 6.85 1.07 -10.40
N TRP A 167 6.71 1.48 -9.14
CA TRP A 167 6.29 0.60 -8.06
C TRP A 167 4.85 0.11 -8.22
N VAL A 168 3.93 0.97 -8.66
CA VAL A 168 2.56 0.59 -9.01
C VAL A 168 2.56 -0.44 -10.14
N ARG A 169 3.38 -0.24 -11.18
CA ARG A 169 3.52 -1.22 -12.26
C ARG A 169 4.05 -2.55 -11.76
N CYS A 170 5.10 -2.55 -10.93
CA CYS A 170 5.63 -3.77 -10.32
C CYS A 170 4.58 -4.48 -9.46
N ALA A 171 3.89 -3.75 -8.57
CA ALA A 171 2.83 -4.30 -7.73
C ALA A 171 1.72 -4.95 -8.56
N ARG A 172 1.29 -4.31 -9.66
CA ARG A 172 0.28 -4.89 -10.55
C ARG A 172 0.77 -6.12 -11.31
N LEU A 173 2.04 -6.17 -11.68
CA LEU A 173 2.64 -7.38 -12.27
C LEU A 173 2.66 -8.52 -11.26
N ASP A 174 2.98 -8.24 -9.99
CA ASP A 174 2.97 -9.24 -8.91
C ASP A 174 1.55 -9.76 -8.67
N VAL A 175 0.55 -8.88 -8.57
CA VAL A 175 -0.86 -9.28 -8.42
C VAL A 175 -1.35 -10.09 -9.63
N ALA A 176 -1.01 -9.65 -10.85
CA ALA A 176 -1.35 -10.39 -12.06
C ALA A 176 -0.69 -11.78 -12.09
N ARG A 177 0.55 -11.90 -11.59
CA ARG A 177 1.24 -13.19 -11.43
C ARG A 177 0.51 -14.10 -10.45
N ILE A 178 0.09 -13.58 -9.30
CA ILE A 178 -0.68 -14.35 -8.29
C ILE A 178 -2.01 -14.83 -8.87
N LEU A 179 -2.79 -13.95 -9.49
CA LEU A 179 -4.08 -14.32 -10.09
C LEU A 179 -3.91 -15.34 -11.22
N ARG A 180 -2.87 -15.18 -12.06
CA ARG A 180 -2.51 -16.17 -13.09
C ARG A 180 -2.22 -17.53 -12.47
N LEU A 181 -1.39 -17.59 -11.42
CA LEU A 181 -1.05 -18.84 -10.74
C LEU A 181 -2.27 -19.51 -10.11
N ARG A 182 -3.19 -18.75 -9.51
CA ARG A 182 -4.45 -19.30 -8.97
C ARG A 182 -5.36 -19.88 -10.05
N ALA A 183 -5.41 -19.22 -11.21
CA ALA A 183 -6.30 -19.58 -12.31
C ALA A 183 -5.77 -20.75 -13.17
N THR A 184 -4.48 -20.73 -13.51
CA THR A 184 -3.89 -21.69 -14.47
C THR A 184 -2.83 -22.60 -13.86
N GLY A 185 -2.38 -22.33 -12.63
CA GLY A 185 -1.36 -23.14 -11.97
C GLY A 185 -1.90 -24.49 -11.52
N THR A 186 -1.05 -25.51 -11.61
CA THR A 186 -1.35 -26.83 -11.05
C THR A 186 -1.30 -26.74 -9.53
N ARG A 187 -2.35 -27.23 -8.88
CA ARG A 187 -2.48 -27.22 -7.42
C ARG A 187 -1.85 -28.47 -6.83
N TYR A 188 -0.92 -28.29 -5.92
CA TYR A 188 -0.29 -29.35 -5.14
C TYR A 188 -0.60 -29.17 -3.66
N ARG A 189 -0.85 -30.28 -2.96
CA ARG A 189 -0.99 -30.29 -1.51
C ARG A 189 0.39 -30.19 -0.88
N GLY A 190 0.56 -29.22 0.00
CA GLY A 190 1.77 -29.02 0.78
C GLY A 190 1.48 -28.88 2.26
N VAL A 191 2.55 -28.89 3.05
CA VAL A 191 2.52 -28.65 4.49
C VAL A 191 3.70 -27.78 4.89
N VAL A 192 3.49 -26.95 5.91
CA VAL A 192 4.58 -26.26 6.61
C VAL A 192 5.49 -27.30 7.27
N ALA A 193 6.75 -27.37 6.88
CA ALA A 193 7.65 -28.44 7.32
C ALA A 193 8.38 -28.12 8.63
N ALA A 194 8.65 -26.84 8.90
CA ALA A 194 9.34 -26.40 10.12
C ALA A 194 8.94 -24.97 10.48
N LEU A 195 9.26 -24.55 11.70
CA LEU A 195 9.14 -23.16 12.14
C LEU A 195 10.24 -22.29 11.50
N PRO A 196 10.01 -20.97 11.36
CA PRO A 196 11.06 -20.06 10.95
C PRO A 196 12.18 -20.00 11.98
N ASP A 197 13.41 -19.73 11.54
CA ASP A 197 14.53 -19.54 12.46
C ASP A 197 14.36 -18.21 13.25
N PRO A 198 14.26 -18.27 14.60
CA PRO A 198 14.14 -17.06 15.42
C PRO A 198 15.28 -16.06 15.20
N ALA A 199 16.50 -16.55 14.92
CA ALA A 199 17.68 -15.69 14.74
C ALA A 199 17.58 -14.79 13.49
N THR A 200 16.76 -15.19 12.50
CA THR A 200 16.54 -14.43 11.26
C THR A 200 15.12 -13.86 11.15
N TRP A 201 14.33 -13.93 12.21
CA TRP A 201 12.92 -13.51 12.22
C TRP A 201 12.72 -12.02 11.91
N ASN A 202 13.59 -11.15 12.40
CA ASN A 202 13.61 -9.72 12.08
C ASN A 202 13.75 -9.46 10.56
N GLN A 203 14.22 -10.45 9.82
CA GLN A 203 14.33 -10.42 8.37
C GLN A 203 13.15 -11.10 7.66
N GLY A 204 12.06 -11.43 8.35
CA GLY A 204 10.95 -12.22 7.80
C GLY A 204 11.34 -13.69 7.74
N GLY A 205 10.67 -14.49 8.58
CA GLY A 205 10.99 -15.90 8.78
C GLY A 205 10.89 -16.72 7.49
N ASN A 206 11.98 -17.40 7.14
CA ASN A 206 11.94 -18.38 6.06
C ASN A 206 11.44 -19.70 6.61
N VAL A 207 10.44 -20.26 5.95
CA VAL A 207 9.75 -21.48 6.33
C VAL A 207 9.84 -22.48 5.18
N PRO A 208 10.35 -23.70 5.41
CA PRO A 208 10.33 -24.73 4.40
C PRO A 208 8.90 -25.27 4.24
N ILE A 209 8.44 -25.34 3.00
CA ILE A 209 7.17 -25.96 2.60
C ILE A 209 7.47 -27.24 1.85
N ARG A 210 6.90 -28.34 2.32
CA ARG A 210 7.03 -29.65 1.69
C ARG A 210 5.76 -29.96 0.92
N TYR A 211 5.88 -30.34 -0.35
CA TYR A 211 4.72 -30.65 -1.19
C TYR A 211 5.02 -31.82 -2.13
N GLN A 212 3.97 -32.55 -2.52
CA GLN A 212 4.10 -33.64 -3.48
C GLN A 212 3.97 -33.10 -4.91
N HIS A 213 5.06 -33.18 -5.67
CA HIS A 213 5.07 -32.90 -7.11
C HIS A 213 4.89 -34.20 -7.90
N GLN A 214 4.56 -34.12 -9.19
CA GLN A 214 4.42 -35.30 -10.07
C GLN A 214 5.71 -36.15 -10.13
N THR A 215 6.87 -35.51 -9.92
CA THR A 215 8.20 -36.15 -9.95
C THR A 215 8.67 -36.63 -8.58
N GLY A 216 7.84 -36.53 -7.54
CA GLY A 216 8.18 -36.85 -6.16
C GLY A 216 8.08 -35.65 -5.21
N GLU A 217 8.52 -35.85 -3.97
CA GLU A 217 8.46 -34.84 -2.91
C GLU A 217 9.45 -33.70 -3.19
N ARG A 218 9.00 -32.46 -2.95
CA ARG A 218 9.80 -31.24 -3.10
C ARG A 218 9.69 -30.39 -1.85
N VAL A 219 10.78 -29.69 -1.54
CA VAL A 219 10.83 -28.69 -0.47
C VAL A 219 11.17 -27.35 -1.09
N VAL A 220 10.36 -26.34 -0.81
CA VAL A 220 10.61 -24.94 -1.22
C VAL A 220 10.69 -24.08 0.03
N SER A 221 11.71 -23.22 0.10
CA SER A 221 11.81 -22.22 1.16
C SER A 221 11.00 -21.00 0.75
N VAL A 222 10.02 -20.61 1.57
CA VAL A 222 9.21 -19.40 1.37
C VAL A 222 9.30 -18.51 2.59
N ARG A 223 9.12 -17.21 2.40
CA ARG A 223 9.07 -16.27 3.53
C ARG A 223 7.65 -16.17 4.05
N VAL A 224 7.46 -16.34 5.35
CA VAL A 224 6.19 -16.07 6.03
C VAL A 224 6.17 -14.63 6.52
N ASN A 225 5.13 -13.88 6.16
CA ASN A 225 4.89 -12.51 6.59
C ASN A 225 3.66 -12.51 7.49
N THR A 226 3.90 -12.46 8.80
CA THR A 226 2.88 -12.56 9.84
C THR A 226 3.43 -12.00 11.17
N TYR A 227 2.55 -11.85 12.15
CA TYR A 227 2.93 -11.46 13.51
C TYR A 227 3.47 -12.67 14.26
N ALA A 228 4.31 -12.42 15.28
CA ALA A 228 4.91 -13.46 16.11
C ALA A 228 3.89 -14.47 16.66
N HIS A 229 2.70 -14.00 17.05
CA HIS A 229 1.62 -14.81 17.60
C HIS A 229 0.72 -15.50 16.54
N LYS A 230 1.00 -15.29 15.24
CA LYS A 230 0.27 -15.85 14.09
C LYS A 230 1.19 -16.68 13.17
N ILE A 231 2.26 -17.24 13.72
CA ILE A 231 3.15 -18.15 12.99
C ILE A 231 2.45 -19.52 12.90
N PRO A 232 2.19 -20.06 11.70
CA PRO A 232 1.59 -21.39 11.57
C PRO A 232 2.50 -22.50 12.12
N VAL A 233 1.91 -23.50 12.77
CA VAL A 233 2.67 -24.66 13.27
C VAL A 233 3.13 -25.58 12.15
N PRO A 234 4.23 -26.34 12.33
CA PRO A 234 4.59 -27.42 11.41
C PRO A 234 3.44 -28.41 11.24
N GLY A 235 3.20 -28.86 10.01
CA GLY A 235 2.05 -29.68 9.64
C GLY A 235 0.87 -28.88 9.10
N THR A 236 0.84 -27.55 9.25
CA THR A 236 -0.24 -26.70 8.71
C THR A 236 -0.42 -26.94 7.21
N PRO A 237 -1.63 -27.30 6.74
CA PRO A 237 -1.91 -27.52 5.32
C PRO A 237 -1.78 -26.23 4.51
N VAL A 238 -1.11 -26.34 3.36
CA VAL A 238 -0.97 -25.26 2.38
C VAL A 238 -1.24 -25.78 0.97
N ILE A 239 -1.65 -24.87 0.08
CA ILE A 239 -1.79 -25.13 -1.34
C ILE A 239 -0.60 -24.48 -2.05
N VAL A 240 0.14 -25.28 -2.80
CA VAL A 240 1.23 -24.80 -3.66
C VAL A 240 0.72 -24.78 -5.10
N PHE A 241 0.62 -23.59 -5.67
CA PHE A 241 0.34 -23.39 -7.10
C PHE A 241 1.67 -23.33 -7.84
N ALA A 242 1.87 -24.18 -8.84
CA ALA A 242 3.03 -24.13 -9.72
C ALA A 242 2.61 -24.03 -11.19
N ASP A 243 3.36 -23.26 -11.97
CA ASP A 243 3.23 -23.27 -13.43
C ASP A 243 4.39 -23.96 -14.13
N HIS A 244 4.25 -24.14 -15.45
CA HIS A 244 5.27 -24.75 -16.31
C HIS A 244 6.57 -23.94 -16.42
N ARG A 245 6.58 -22.68 -15.95
CA ARG A 245 7.76 -21.81 -15.96
C ARG A 245 8.55 -21.91 -14.65
N GLY A 246 8.06 -22.69 -13.69
CA GLY A 246 8.66 -22.82 -12.36
C GLY A 246 8.29 -21.69 -11.40
N ASP A 247 7.31 -20.84 -11.75
CA ASP A 247 6.76 -19.88 -10.80
C ASP A 247 5.92 -20.62 -9.76
N LEU A 248 6.09 -20.23 -8.49
CA LEU A 248 5.39 -20.80 -7.34
C LEU A 248 4.62 -19.72 -6.59
N LEU A 249 3.47 -20.12 -6.06
CA LEU A 249 2.66 -19.37 -5.11
C LEU A 249 2.23 -20.34 -4.02
N VAL A 250 2.37 -19.95 -2.76
CA VAL A 250 1.97 -20.75 -1.61
C VAL A 250 0.91 -20.00 -0.83
N GLU A 251 -0.20 -20.67 -0.53
CA GLU A 251 -1.32 -20.11 0.23
C GLU A 251 -1.75 -21.10 1.31
N LEU A 252 -2.30 -20.61 2.41
CA LEU A 252 -2.97 -21.47 3.37
C LEU A 252 -4.15 -22.17 2.72
N ASP A 253 -4.40 -23.43 3.08
CA ASP A 253 -5.57 -24.14 2.61
C ASP A 253 -6.83 -23.63 3.33
N PRO A 254 -7.78 -22.95 2.65
CA PRO A 254 -8.97 -22.40 3.30
C PRO A 254 -9.91 -23.48 3.85
N ALA A 255 -9.74 -24.75 3.43
CA ALA A 255 -10.56 -25.86 3.94
C ALA A 255 -10.13 -26.33 5.34
N HIS A 256 -8.97 -25.89 5.83
CA HIS A 256 -8.41 -26.34 7.11
C HIS A 256 -8.17 -25.15 8.04
N PRO A 257 -8.62 -25.20 9.30
CA PRO A 257 -8.30 -24.17 10.27
C PRO A 257 -6.79 -24.14 10.53
N VAL A 258 -6.26 -22.93 10.75
CA VAL A 258 -4.83 -22.72 11.00
C VAL A 258 -4.59 -22.68 12.50
N GLU A 259 -3.71 -23.56 12.97
CA GLU A 259 -3.19 -23.51 14.34
C GLU A 259 -1.92 -22.66 14.38
N TYR A 260 -1.84 -21.77 15.36
CA TYR A 260 -0.70 -20.87 15.55
C TYR A 260 0.22 -21.35 16.66
N HIS A 261 1.51 -21.06 16.50
CA HIS A 261 2.54 -21.46 17.45
C HIS A 261 2.34 -20.73 18.80
N PRO A 262 2.21 -21.47 19.92
CA PRO A 262 1.89 -20.86 21.22
C PRO A 262 3.07 -20.12 21.86
N ASP A 263 4.32 -20.48 21.53
CA ASP A 263 5.51 -19.81 22.06
C ASP A 263 6.03 -18.76 21.07
N ASN A 264 5.45 -17.57 21.15
CA ASN A 264 5.78 -16.45 20.29
C ASN A 264 6.99 -15.63 20.79
N ARG A 265 7.42 -15.81 22.05
CA ARG A 265 8.48 -15.00 22.69
C ARG A 265 9.79 -14.95 21.91
N PRO A 266 10.29 -16.04 21.31
CA PRO A 266 11.50 -15.98 20.48
C PRO A 266 11.37 -15.07 19.25
N TYR A 267 10.13 -14.80 18.83
CA TYR A 267 9.77 -14.03 17.64
C TYR A 267 9.21 -12.63 17.98
N GLU A 268 9.12 -12.27 19.26
CA GLU A 268 8.68 -10.94 19.72
C GLU A 268 9.75 -9.86 19.53
N SER A 269 10.97 -10.24 19.10
CA SER A 269 11.94 -9.27 18.59
C SER A 269 11.37 -8.61 17.34
N ASP A 270 10.85 -7.40 17.53
CA ASP A 270 10.04 -6.62 16.59
C ASP A 270 10.47 -6.79 15.12
N SER A 271 9.79 -7.68 14.40
CA SER A 271 9.71 -7.65 12.94
C SER A 271 8.56 -6.74 12.48
N SER A 272 7.79 -6.18 13.43
CA SER A 272 6.91 -5.05 13.18
C SER A 272 7.82 -3.87 12.84
N GLY A 273 7.99 -3.62 11.54
CA GLY A 273 8.78 -2.51 11.02
C GLY A 273 8.17 -1.16 11.35
N GLY A 274 8.06 -0.81 12.63
CA GLY A 274 7.90 0.55 13.13
C GLY A 274 9.27 1.21 13.15
N GLY A 275 9.74 1.68 12.00
CA GLY A 275 11.06 2.31 11.90
C GLY A 275 11.22 3.15 10.64
N SER A 276 10.83 4.43 10.79
CA SER A 276 11.21 5.66 10.06
C SER A 276 11.31 5.65 8.54
#